data_AF-A0A0C2MVQ0-F1
#
_entry.id   AF-A0A0C2MVQ0-F1
#
_cell.length_a   1.000
_cell.length_b   1.000
_cell.length_c   1.000
_cell.angle_alpha   90.00
_cell.angle_beta   90.00
_cell.angle_gamma   90.00
#
_symmetry.space_group_name_H-M   'P 1'
#
loop_
_entity.id
_entity.type
_entity.pdbx_description
1 polymer ?
#
loop_
_entity_poly.entity_id
_entity_poly.type
_entity_poly.pdbx_seq_one_letter_code
_entity_poly.pdbx_strand_id
1 'polypeptide(L)'
;MDDQMNYFELQAVKDKPLANTLGELKLKAGERAWLVDDETVYVKIKNANGNIGFVPSSSLKNKPNLEDKDGLIFMVVCSYNKRENDELSITTGELVRIKAIADDGWCYAKSNSKWGWIPGNHLIPQFAGSPIFDVEPETSNMYDNLAVAFDEELDYSPEKQPSADQ
;
A
#
# COMPACT_ATOMS: atom_id res chain seq x y z
N MET A 1 -13.38 -12.02 34.27
CA MET A 1 -11.92 -12.08 34.09
C MET A 1 -11.69 -11.35 32.79
N ASP A 2 -11.51 -10.03 32.88
CA ASP A 2 -11.20 -9.21 31.70
C ASP A 2 -9.81 -9.61 31.23
N ASP A 3 -9.74 -10.20 30.03
CA ASP A 3 -8.49 -10.34 29.30
C ASP A 3 -7.89 -8.94 29.20
N GLN A 4 -6.85 -8.69 30.00
CA GLN A 4 -5.90 -7.61 29.75
C GLN A 4 -5.21 -7.94 28.42
N MET A 5 -5.91 -7.72 27.31
CA MET A 5 -5.30 -7.65 26.00
C MET A 5 -4.29 -6.52 26.09
N ASN A 6 -3.03 -6.92 26.17
CA ASN A 6 -1.88 -6.03 26.29
C ASN A 6 -1.66 -5.38 24.93
N TYR A 7 -2.56 -4.46 24.59
CA TYR A 7 -2.48 -3.71 23.36
C TYR A 7 -1.21 -2.86 23.39
N PHE A 8 -0.24 -3.20 22.54
CA PHE A 8 0.95 -2.38 22.38
C PHE A 8 0.54 -1.01 21.85
N GLU A 9 0.87 0.05 22.58
CA GLU A 9 0.53 1.41 22.19
C GLU A 9 1.42 1.85 21.02
N LEU A 10 0.79 2.12 19.90
CA LEU A 10 1.40 2.62 18.69
C LEU A 10 0.98 4.07 18.48
N GLN A 11 1.78 4.79 17.71
CA GLN A 11 1.42 6.14 17.29
C GLN A 11 1.62 6.28 15.79
N ALA A 12 0.62 6.84 15.13
CA ALA A 12 0.74 7.22 13.72
C ALA A 12 1.85 8.26 13.57
N VAL A 13 2.79 8.02 12.65
CA VAL A 13 3.86 8.98 12.38
C VAL A 13 3.43 10.07 11.40
N LYS A 14 2.36 9.83 10.65
CA LYS A 14 1.90 10.67 9.55
C LYS A 14 0.40 10.51 9.32
N ASP A 15 -0.18 11.53 8.70
CA ASP A 15 -1.54 11.47 8.19
C ASP A 15 -1.60 10.40 7.10
N LYS A 16 -2.56 9.48 7.21
CA LYS A 16 -2.87 8.54 6.16
C LYS A 16 -4.24 8.90 5.59
N PRO A 17 -4.33 9.71 4.51
CA PRO A 17 -5.56 9.83 3.77
C PRO A 17 -5.93 8.44 3.25
N LEU A 18 -7.19 8.06 3.37
CA LEU A 18 -7.68 6.71 3.06
C LEU A 18 -7.11 6.22 1.71
N ALA A 19 -6.46 5.06 1.71
CA ALA A 19 -6.14 4.35 0.48
C ALA A 19 -7.07 3.13 0.36
N ASN A 20 -8.09 3.37 -0.45
CA ASN A 20 -9.08 2.51 -1.05
C ASN A 20 -8.51 1.19 -1.58
N THR A 21 -8.24 0.19 -0.74
CA THR A 21 -8.20 -1.23 -1.20
C THR A 21 -8.27 -2.33 -0.12
N LEU A 22 -8.12 -2.06 1.18
CA LEU A 22 -7.96 -3.15 2.18
C LEU A 22 -8.53 -2.87 3.58
N GLY A 23 -9.74 -2.31 3.68
CA GLY A 23 -10.31 -1.97 5.00
C GLY A 23 -9.37 -1.11 5.83
N GLU A 24 -8.63 -0.23 5.15
CA GLU A 24 -7.54 0.51 5.73
C GLU A 24 -8.05 1.58 6.70
N LEU A 25 -7.41 1.68 7.86
CA LEU A 25 -7.81 2.65 8.87
C LEU A 25 -7.17 4.01 8.60
N LYS A 26 -8.00 5.05 8.50
CA LYS A 26 -7.51 6.44 8.48
C LYS A 26 -6.86 6.76 9.82
N LEU A 27 -5.63 7.27 9.75
CA LEU A 27 -4.89 7.75 10.91
C LEU A 27 -4.47 9.19 10.69
N LYS A 28 -4.50 10.00 11.74
CA LYS A 28 -3.84 11.31 11.76
C LYS A 28 -2.45 11.19 12.38
N ALA A 29 -1.50 11.99 11.92
CA ALA A 29 -0.18 12.10 12.53
C ALA A 29 -0.33 12.38 14.04
N GLY A 30 0.39 11.59 14.84
CA GLY A 30 0.31 11.69 16.30
C GLY A 30 -0.90 10.99 16.93
N GLU A 31 -1.84 10.44 16.15
CA GLU A 31 -2.95 9.64 16.67
C GLU A 31 -2.44 8.35 17.32
N ARG A 32 -3.01 8.04 18.48
CA ARG A 32 -2.72 6.81 19.21
C ARG A 32 -3.54 5.66 18.64
N ALA A 33 -2.90 4.51 18.54
CA ALA A 33 -3.51 3.27 18.11
C ALA A 33 -2.99 2.10 18.95
N TRP A 34 -3.69 0.98 18.86
CA TRP A 34 -3.42 -0.23 19.62
C TRP A 34 -3.26 -1.39 18.64
N LEU A 35 -2.14 -2.09 18.74
CA LEU A 35 -1.85 -3.26 17.91
C LEU A 35 -2.83 -4.39 18.22
N VAL A 36 -3.60 -4.82 17.22
CA VAL A 36 -4.57 -5.93 17.33
C VAL A 36 -3.97 -7.22 16.75
N ASP A 37 -3.22 -7.13 15.65
CA ASP A 37 -2.63 -8.27 14.95
C ASP A 37 -1.34 -7.84 14.23
N ASP A 38 -0.28 -8.64 14.35
CA ASP A 38 1.06 -8.41 13.78
C ASP A 38 1.61 -9.59 12.97
N GLU A 39 0.75 -10.51 12.53
CA GLU A 39 1.14 -11.69 11.75
C GLU A 39 1.87 -11.31 10.45
N THR A 40 1.56 -10.13 9.89
CA THR A 40 2.19 -9.59 8.68
C THR A 40 2.73 -8.18 8.90
N VAL A 41 3.51 -7.67 7.94
CA VAL A 41 3.93 -6.25 7.90
C VAL A 41 2.78 -5.27 7.70
N TYR A 42 1.60 -5.75 7.32
CA TYR A 42 0.34 -5.01 7.28
C TYR A 42 -0.46 -5.35 8.54
N VAL A 43 -0.29 -4.51 9.55
CA VAL A 43 -0.79 -4.78 10.89
C VAL A 43 -2.24 -4.36 11.03
N LYS A 44 -2.98 -5.10 11.85
CA LYS A 44 -4.33 -4.70 12.27
C LYS A 44 -4.21 -3.86 13.52
N ILE A 45 -4.87 -2.72 13.52
CA ILE A 45 -4.86 -1.79 14.65
C ILE A 45 -6.26 -1.34 15.03
N LYS A 46 -6.40 -0.84 16.25
CA LYS A 46 -7.57 -0.13 16.75
C LYS A 46 -7.17 1.32 17.05
N ASN A 47 -7.85 2.33 16.52
CA ASN A 47 -7.57 3.73 16.85
C ASN A 47 -8.26 4.18 18.15
N ALA A 48 -7.97 5.41 18.58
CA ALA A 48 -8.60 6.11 19.73
C ALA A 48 -10.14 6.10 19.68
N ASN A 49 -10.73 6.14 18.49
CA ASN A 49 -12.19 6.13 18.28
C ASN A 49 -12.80 4.72 18.35
N GLY A 50 -11.99 3.68 18.58
CA GLY A 50 -12.40 2.30 18.64
C GLY A 50 -12.61 1.62 17.29
N ASN A 51 -12.30 2.29 16.18
CA ASN A 51 -12.35 1.71 14.84
C ASN A 51 -11.16 0.78 14.64
N ILE A 52 -11.40 -0.35 13.97
CA ILE A 52 -10.40 -1.36 13.68
C ILE A 52 -10.17 -1.41 12.17
N GLY A 53 -8.92 -1.48 11.74
CA GLY A 53 -8.57 -1.67 10.34
C GLY A 53 -7.09 -1.98 10.15
N PHE A 54 -6.68 -2.15 8.90
CA PHE A 54 -5.30 -2.48 8.55
C PHE A 54 -4.50 -1.23 8.18
N VAL A 55 -3.22 -1.23 8.52
CA VAL A 55 -2.27 -0.22 8.05
C VAL A 55 -0.91 -0.88 7.79
N PRO A 56 -0.12 -0.36 6.84
CA PRO A 56 1.26 -0.77 6.73
C PRO A 56 2.01 -0.38 8.00
N SER A 57 2.82 -1.28 8.51
CA SER A 57 3.64 -1.03 9.70
C SER A 57 4.57 0.19 9.53
N SER A 58 4.93 0.57 8.30
CA SER A 58 5.68 1.80 8.00
C SER A 58 4.97 3.08 8.46
N SER A 59 3.64 3.08 8.60
CA SER A 59 2.84 4.22 9.10
C SER A 59 2.85 4.38 10.63
N LEU A 60 3.49 3.46 11.36
CA LEU A 60 3.48 3.43 12.82
C LEU A 60 4.90 3.53 13.39
N LYS A 61 5.05 4.32 14.45
CA LYS A 61 6.24 4.29 15.33
C LYS A 61 5.95 3.47 16.58
N ASN A 62 7.03 3.11 17.26
CA ASN A 62 7.00 2.20 18.41
C ASN A 62 6.33 0.87 18.07
N LYS A 63 6.51 0.37 16.84
CA LYS A 63 6.04 -0.96 16.43
C LYS A 63 7.05 -2.04 16.85
N PRO A 64 6.62 -3.31 17.03
CA PRO A 64 7.56 -4.43 17.14
C PRO A 64 8.42 -4.54 15.87
N ASN A 65 9.53 -5.28 15.94
CA ASN A 65 10.32 -5.58 14.75
C ASN A 65 9.51 -6.54 13.84
N LEU A 66 9.12 -6.05 12.67
CA LEU A 66 8.34 -6.78 11.67
C LEU A 66 9.12 -7.03 10.38
N GLU A 67 10.42 -6.74 10.34
CA GLU A 67 11.25 -6.87 9.12
C GLU A 67 11.25 -8.30 8.57
N ASP A 68 11.22 -9.30 9.46
CA ASP A 68 11.20 -10.72 9.13
C ASP A 68 9.80 -11.26 8.81
N LYS A 69 8.73 -10.49 9.07
CA LYS A 69 7.36 -10.93 8.79
C LYS A 69 7.09 -10.94 7.29
N ASP A 70 6.14 -11.78 6.91
CA ASP A 70 5.71 -11.88 5.53
C ASP A 70 4.94 -10.62 5.10
N GLY A 71 5.15 -10.27 3.83
CA GLY A 71 4.39 -9.24 3.14
C GLY A 71 3.07 -9.77 2.61
N LEU A 72 2.19 -8.86 2.21
CA LEU A 72 0.94 -9.22 1.55
C LEU A 72 1.16 -9.53 0.07
N ILE A 73 0.34 -10.42 -0.49
CA ILE A 73 0.37 -10.72 -1.93
C ILE A 73 -0.59 -9.81 -2.66
N PHE A 74 -0.13 -9.22 -3.75
CA PHE A 74 -0.91 -8.40 -4.68
C PHE A 74 -0.73 -8.94 -6.09
N MET A 75 -1.75 -8.78 -6.92
CA MET A 75 -1.70 -9.03 -8.36
C MET A 75 -1.47 -7.72 -9.10
N VAL A 76 -0.59 -7.76 -10.09
CA VAL A 76 -0.32 -6.64 -10.99
C VAL A 76 -1.42 -6.59 -12.04
N VAL A 77 -2.12 -5.47 -12.15
CA VAL A 77 -3.15 -5.25 -13.19
C VAL A 77 -2.66 -4.40 -14.35
N CYS A 78 -1.58 -3.64 -14.15
CA CYS A 78 -0.94 -2.85 -15.18
C CYS A 78 0.57 -3.06 -15.15
N SER A 79 1.17 -3.35 -16.30
CA SER A 79 2.61 -3.58 -16.41
C SER A 79 3.37 -2.27 -16.21
N TYR A 80 4.54 -2.33 -15.57
CA TYR A 80 5.39 -1.17 -15.32
C TYR A 80 6.84 -1.52 -15.65
N ASN A 81 7.53 -0.61 -16.32
CA ASN A 81 8.95 -0.74 -16.63
C ASN A 81 9.74 0.21 -15.75
N LYS A 82 10.72 -0.34 -15.01
CA LYS A 82 11.61 0.46 -14.18
C LYS A 82 12.34 1.54 -14.98
N ARG A 83 12.49 2.70 -14.37
CA ARG A 83 13.18 3.89 -14.85
C ARG A 83 14.40 4.20 -14.00
N GLU A 84 14.34 3.88 -12.70
CA GLU A 84 15.43 4.07 -11.75
C GLU A 84 16.01 2.73 -11.24
N ASN A 85 17.07 2.82 -10.43
CA ASN A 85 17.84 1.65 -9.99
C ASN A 85 17.20 0.90 -8.82
N ASP A 86 16.41 1.59 -8.02
CA ASP A 86 15.67 1.07 -6.87
C ASP A 86 14.24 0.62 -7.23
N GLU A 87 13.83 0.85 -8.48
CA GLU A 87 12.55 0.41 -9.03
C GLU A 87 12.60 -1.00 -9.64
N LEU A 88 11.42 -1.60 -9.83
CA LEU A 88 11.26 -2.94 -10.37
C LEU A 88 10.30 -2.98 -11.57
N SER A 89 10.65 -3.73 -12.62
CA SER A 89 9.73 -3.98 -13.74
C SER A 89 8.79 -5.13 -13.42
N ILE A 90 7.48 -4.93 -13.61
CA ILE A 90 6.41 -5.88 -13.31
C ILE A 90 5.51 -6.07 -14.53
N THR A 91 4.90 -7.24 -14.64
CA THR A 91 3.99 -7.58 -15.75
C THR A 91 2.58 -7.84 -15.25
N THR A 92 1.57 -7.40 -16.00
CA THR A 92 0.16 -7.71 -15.71
C THR A 92 -0.05 -9.22 -15.51
N GLY A 93 -0.81 -9.58 -14.48
CA GLY A 93 -1.04 -10.96 -14.04
C GLY A 93 0.00 -11.51 -13.06
N GLU A 94 1.13 -10.83 -12.87
CA GLU A 94 2.16 -11.25 -11.92
C GLU A 94 1.71 -11.07 -10.47
N LEU A 95 2.10 -12.01 -9.60
CA LEU A 95 1.92 -11.89 -8.15
C LEU A 95 3.19 -11.32 -7.51
N VAL A 96 3.02 -10.24 -6.75
CA VAL A 96 4.10 -9.55 -6.04
C VAL A 96 3.85 -9.53 -4.54
N ARG A 97 4.92 -9.55 -3.75
CA ARG A 97 4.84 -9.44 -2.28
C ARG A 97 5.16 -8.02 -1.83
N ILE A 98 4.22 -7.35 -1.18
CA ILE A 98 4.38 -5.97 -0.71
C ILE A 98 4.79 -5.94 0.75
N LYS A 99 5.87 -5.22 1.07
CA LYS A 99 6.33 -4.98 2.45
C LYS A 99 6.08 -3.59 2.97
N ALA A 100 6.02 -2.59 2.10
CA ALA A 100 5.80 -1.21 2.50
C ALA A 100 5.05 -0.44 1.41
N ILE A 101 4.36 0.60 1.84
CA ILE A 101 3.80 1.65 0.97
C ILE A 101 4.38 2.98 1.47
N ALA A 102 4.93 3.75 0.53
CA ALA A 102 5.46 5.09 0.73
C ALA A 102 4.34 6.15 0.57
N ASP A 103 4.62 7.39 0.98
CA ASP A 103 3.61 8.45 1.02
C ASP A 103 3.22 8.98 -0.35
N ASP A 104 4.09 8.80 -1.33
CA ASP A 104 3.86 9.09 -2.75
C ASP A 104 3.08 7.98 -3.48
N GLY A 105 2.62 6.96 -2.75
CA GLY A 105 1.84 5.85 -3.31
C GLY A 105 2.68 4.73 -3.92
N TRP A 106 4.00 4.76 -3.79
CA TRP A 106 4.86 3.67 -4.25
C TRP A 106 4.89 2.52 -3.25
N CYS A 107 4.92 1.29 -3.78
CA CYS A 107 4.96 0.07 -3.00
C CYS A 107 6.34 -0.59 -3.11
N TYR A 108 6.91 -0.96 -1.96
CA TYR A 108 8.13 -1.76 -1.93
C TYR A 108 7.76 -3.23 -2.08
N ALA A 109 8.06 -3.79 -3.25
CA ALA A 109 7.56 -5.06 -3.71
C ALA A 109 8.70 -6.04 -4.00
N LYS A 110 8.41 -7.34 -3.81
CA LYS A 110 9.25 -8.44 -4.30
C LYS A 110 8.60 -9.10 -5.51
N SER A 111 9.36 -9.21 -6.59
CA SER A 111 9.06 -9.99 -7.80
C SER A 111 10.31 -10.75 -8.21
N ASN A 112 10.16 -12.02 -8.62
CA ASN A 112 11.25 -12.86 -9.13
C ASN A 112 12.56 -12.75 -8.33
N SER A 113 12.45 -12.83 -7.00
CA SER A 113 13.55 -12.70 -6.01
C SER A 113 14.21 -11.33 -5.87
N LYS A 114 13.80 -10.31 -6.63
CA LYS A 114 14.28 -8.93 -6.52
C LYS A 114 13.30 -8.07 -5.74
N TRP A 115 13.83 -7.15 -4.97
CA TRP A 115 13.05 -6.10 -4.31
C TRP A 115 13.23 -4.78 -5.04
N GLY A 116 12.17 -4.00 -5.11
CA GLY A 116 12.22 -2.64 -5.62
C GLY A 116 10.87 -1.94 -5.51
N TRP A 117 10.87 -0.65 -5.84
CA TRP A 117 9.69 0.20 -5.84
C TRP A 117 8.88 0.03 -7.12
N ILE A 118 7.56 -0.01 -6.97
CA ILE A 118 6.58 -0.04 -8.06
C ILE A 118 5.40 0.89 -7.75
N PRO A 119 4.68 1.41 -8.77
CA PRO A 119 3.49 2.21 -8.54
C PRO A 119 2.36 1.40 -7.86
N GLY A 120 1.80 1.92 -6.76
CA GLY A 120 0.76 1.23 -6.00
C GLY A 120 -0.60 1.15 -6.71
N ASN A 121 -0.91 2.06 -7.62
CA ASN A 121 -2.15 2.09 -8.41
C ASN A 121 -2.23 0.99 -9.48
N HIS A 122 -1.19 0.17 -9.64
CA HIS A 122 -1.13 -0.96 -10.59
C HIS A 122 -1.45 -2.30 -9.92
N LEU A 123 -1.96 -2.31 -8.68
CA LEU A 123 -2.03 -3.50 -7.83
C LEU A 123 -3.43 -3.74 -7.27
N ILE A 124 -3.82 -5.02 -7.20
CA ILE A 124 -5.01 -5.48 -6.49
C ILE A 124 -4.60 -6.51 -5.44
N PRO A 125 -5.01 -6.36 -4.17
CA PRO A 125 -4.62 -7.30 -3.13
C PRO A 125 -5.25 -8.69 -3.32
N GLN A 126 -4.50 -9.72 -2.94
CA GLN A 126 -4.91 -11.12 -2.96
C GLN A 126 -5.05 -11.63 -1.52
N PHE A 127 -6.22 -12.13 -1.15
CA PHE A 127 -6.50 -12.68 0.18
C PHE A 127 -6.88 -14.15 0.11
N ALA A 128 -6.76 -14.84 1.24
CA ALA A 128 -7.30 -16.19 1.38
C ALA A 128 -8.83 -16.14 1.15
N GLY A 129 -9.28 -16.74 0.04
CA GLY A 129 -10.68 -16.71 -0.40
C GLY A 129 -11.01 -15.64 -1.46
N SER A 130 -10.06 -14.78 -1.85
CA SER A 130 -10.19 -13.99 -3.08
C SER A 130 -10.31 -14.94 -4.27
N PRO A 131 -11.22 -14.69 -5.24
CA PRO A 131 -11.17 -15.42 -6.49
C PRO A 131 -9.78 -15.21 -7.07
N ILE A 132 -9.01 -16.30 -7.19
CA ILE A 132 -7.82 -16.32 -8.00
C ILE A 132 -8.36 -16.04 -9.40
N PHE A 133 -8.20 -14.82 -9.90
CA PHE A 133 -8.78 -14.42 -11.16
C PHE A 133 -8.19 -15.30 -12.26
N ASP A 134 -8.91 -16.35 -12.65
CA ASP A 134 -8.84 -16.88 -14.00
C ASP A 134 -9.19 -15.68 -14.88
N VAL A 135 -8.19 -15.16 -15.59
CA VAL A 135 -8.31 -13.94 -16.39
C VAL A 135 -9.27 -14.22 -17.55
N GLU A 136 -10.58 -14.02 -17.34
CA GLU A 136 -11.53 -13.89 -18.43
C GLU A 136 -11.53 -12.43 -18.93
N PRO A 137 -11.45 -12.23 -20.26
CA PRO A 137 -11.20 -10.92 -20.88
C PRO A 137 -12.35 -9.91 -20.73
N GLU A 138 -13.49 -10.28 -20.13
CA GLU A 138 -14.68 -9.42 -20.02
C GLU A 138 -14.56 -8.32 -18.94
N THR A 139 -13.65 -8.45 -17.97
CA THR A 139 -13.60 -7.55 -16.79
C THR A 139 -12.84 -6.23 -17.02
N SER A 140 -12.26 -6.03 -18.20
CA SER A 140 -11.62 -4.77 -18.64
C SER A 140 -12.53 -3.55 -18.40
N ASN A 141 -13.83 -3.69 -18.68
CA ASN A 141 -14.78 -2.59 -18.61
C ASN A 141 -15.10 -2.09 -17.18
N MET A 142 -14.80 -2.86 -16.12
CA MET A 142 -14.97 -2.35 -14.74
C MET A 142 -13.80 -1.49 -14.29
N TYR A 143 -12.59 -1.76 -14.77
CA TYR A 143 -11.39 -0.98 -14.43
C TYR A 143 -11.19 0.23 -15.34
N ASP A 144 -11.65 0.17 -16.61
CA ASP A 144 -11.71 1.34 -17.49
C ASP A 144 -12.60 2.44 -16.89
N ASN A 145 -13.74 2.07 -16.28
CA ASN A 145 -14.61 3.04 -15.60
C ASN A 145 -14.06 3.56 -14.26
N LEU A 146 -13.09 2.86 -13.65
CA LEU A 146 -12.42 3.33 -12.43
C LEU A 146 -11.24 4.26 -12.76
N ALA A 147 -10.53 4.00 -13.87
CA ALA A 147 -9.44 4.85 -14.37
C ALA A 147 -9.95 6.20 -14.90
N VAL A 148 -11.12 6.22 -15.55
CA VAL A 148 -11.75 7.45 -16.07
C VAL A 148 -12.16 8.42 -14.94
N ALA A 149 -12.41 7.92 -13.72
CA ALA A 149 -12.75 8.76 -12.57
C ALA A 149 -11.55 9.48 -11.93
N PHE A 150 -10.31 9.22 -12.37
CA PHE A 150 -9.09 9.87 -11.87
C PHE A 150 -8.48 10.88 -12.85
N ASP A 151 -9.05 11.06 -14.05
CA ASP A 151 -8.47 11.87 -15.13
C ASP A 151 -9.05 13.30 -15.25
N GLU A 152 -9.87 13.74 -14.27
CA GLU A 152 -10.26 15.15 -14.16
C GLU A 152 -9.57 15.81 -12.95
N GLU A 153 -8.71 16.79 -13.27
CA GLU A 153 -7.97 17.71 -12.39
C GLU A 153 -6.58 17.29 -11.88
N LEU A 154 -5.62 17.14 -12.79
CA LEU A 154 -4.28 17.70 -12.56
C LEU A 154 -3.71 18.22 -13.90
N ASP A 155 -3.95 19.51 -14.17
CA ASP A 155 -3.21 20.27 -15.19
C ASP A 155 -1.76 20.45 -14.70
N TYR A 156 -0.96 19.38 -14.83
CA TYR A 156 0.48 19.42 -14.57
C TYR A 156 1.15 20.11 -15.77
N SER A 157 1.18 21.44 -15.73
CA SER A 157 1.99 22.25 -16.64
C SER A 157 3.45 22.22 -16.16
N PRO A 158 4.40 21.67 -16.93
CA PRO A 158 5.80 21.65 -16.51
C PRO A 158 6.40 23.05 -16.66
N GLU A 159 6.42 23.83 -15.58
CA GLU A 159 7.17 25.07 -15.53
C GLU A 159 8.67 24.79 -15.70
N LYS A 160 9.25 25.43 -16.71
CA LYS A 160 10.68 25.48 -17.02
C LYS A 160 11.48 25.91 -15.79
N GLN A 161 12.43 25.08 -15.36
CA GLN A 161 13.51 25.54 -14.49
C GLN A 161 14.42 26.53 -15.25
N PRO A 162 14.87 27.64 -14.62
CA PRO A 162 15.76 28.60 -15.27
C PRO A 162 17.15 28.02 -15.51
N SER A 163 17.71 28.28 -16.70
CA SER A 163 19.09 27.95 -17.04
C SER A 163 20.07 28.79 -16.21
N ALA A 164 21.03 28.15 -15.58
CA ALA A 164 22.18 28.81 -14.98
C ALA A 164 23.22 29.15 -16.08
N ASP A 165 23.72 30.38 -16.01
CA ASP A 165 24.74 31.00 -16.86
C ASP A 165 26.02 30.15 -17.01
N GLN A 166 26.59 30.23 -18.22
CA GLN A 166 28.03 30.42 -18.46
C GLN A 166 28.25 31.42 -19.59
#